data_AF-A0AA94H331-F1
#
_entry.id   AF-A0AA94H331-F1
#
_cell.length_a   1.000
_cell.length_b   1.000
_cell.length_c   1.000
_cell.angle_alpha   90.00
_cell.angle_beta   90.00
_cell.angle_gamma   90.00
#
_symmetry.space_group_name_H-M   'P 1'
#
loop_
_entity.id
_entity.type
_entity.pdbx_description
1 polymer ?
#
loop_
_entity_poly.entity_id
_entity_poly.type
_entity_poly.pdbx_seq_one_letter_code
_entity_poly.pdbx_strand_id
1 'polypeptide(L)'
;MASVELSHHQQLACGNWEEALQQWRQQYDFKTVVSQLTALLRRFASTDALPLLDDIARYGRQPDEMLRWRIFEQAKELGFNTPAGALALSLFWSQGSMSPPDLEPVYPDPQLSQQILNCALVMSACQLSESPTEGVRLLFSHIADGGL
;
A
#
# COMPACT_ATOMS: atom_id res chain seq x y z
N MET A 1 -3.03 -1.61 36.17
CA MET A 1 -3.34 -0.31 35.56
C MET A 1 -3.52 -0.58 34.07
N ALA A 2 -4.71 -0.36 33.52
CA ALA A 2 -4.91 -0.50 32.08
C ALA A 2 -4.17 0.65 31.40
N SER A 3 -3.20 0.32 30.53
CA SER A 3 -2.59 1.32 29.65
C SER A 3 -3.71 1.92 28.79
N VAL A 4 -3.87 3.24 28.84
CA VAL A 4 -4.77 3.96 27.93
C VAL A 4 -4.16 3.81 26.54
N GLU A 5 -4.82 3.08 25.65
CA GLU A 5 -4.41 3.04 24.25
C GLU A 5 -4.53 4.45 23.66
N LEU A 6 -3.39 5.02 23.28
CA LEU A 6 -3.33 6.32 22.62
C LEU A 6 -3.92 6.19 21.22
N SER A 7 -4.68 7.20 20.79
CA SER A 7 -5.14 7.30 19.39
C SER A 7 -3.96 7.55 18.44
N HIS A 8 -4.11 7.26 17.15
CA HIS A 8 -3.03 7.48 16.17
C HIS A 8 -2.54 8.94 16.14
N HIS A 9 -3.42 9.93 16.40
CA HIS A 9 -3.03 11.33 16.55
C HIS A 9 -2.14 11.59 17.78
N GLN A 10 -2.45 10.94 18.90
CA GLN A 10 -1.64 11.03 20.13
C GLN A 10 -0.31 10.29 19.98
N GLN A 11 -0.30 9.15 19.29
CA GLN A 11 0.91 8.42 18.96
C GLN A 11 1.86 9.27 18.11
N LEU A 12 1.35 9.96 17.08
CA LEU A 12 2.16 10.89 16.28
C LEU A 12 2.71 12.05 17.11
N ALA A 13 1.92 12.62 18.02
CA ALA A 13 2.41 13.68 18.90
C ALA A 13 3.54 13.22 19.84
N CYS A 14 3.59 11.93 20.16
CA CYS A 14 4.66 11.30 20.94
C CYS A 14 5.83 10.78 20.07
N GLY A 15 5.77 10.91 18.74
CA GLY A 15 6.78 10.41 17.82
C GLY A 15 6.66 8.91 17.48
N ASN A 16 5.64 8.22 17.99
CA ASN A 16 5.38 6.79 17.77
C ASN A 16 4.67 6.57 16.42
N TRP A 17 5.37 6.89 15.34
CA TRP A 17 4.79 6.89 14.00
C TRP A 17 4.47 5.49 13.47
N GLU A 18 5.22 4.45 13.89
CA GLU A 18 4.97 3.05 13.52
C GLU A 18 3.65 2.56 14.11
N GLU A 19 3.44 2.74 15.41
CA GLU A 19 2.16 2.43 16.08
C GLU A 19 1.01 3.22 15.47
N ALA A 20 1.21 4.52 15.19
CA ALA A 20 0.18 5.34 14.55
C ALA A 20 -0.24 4.78 13.19
N LEU A 21 0.72 4.40 12.34
CA LEU A 21 0.48 3.83 11.01
C LEU A 21 -0.20 2.45 11.11
N GLN A 22 0.24 1.61 12.05
CA GLN A 22 -0.38 0.30 12.29
C GLN A 22 -1.83 0.43 12.77
N GLN A 23 -2.10 1.31 13.74
CA GLN A 23 -3.45 1.59 14.23
C GLN A 23 -4.35 2.13 13.12
N TRP A 24 -3.86 3.10 12.33
CA TRP A 24 -4.61 3.65 11.20
C TRP A 24 -4.96 2.56 10.18
N ARG A 25 -4.01 1.71 9.79
CA ARG A 25 -4.27 0.60 8.86
C ARG A 25 -5.35 -0.36 9.38
N GLN A 26 -5.35 -0.65 10.69
CA GLN A 26 -6.34 -1.55 11.29
C GLN A 26 -7.78 -1.01 11.22
N GLN A 27 -7.98 0.28 10.94
CA GLN A 27 -9.30 0.89 10.78
C GLN A 27 -9.94 0.61 9.41
N TYR A 28 -9.15 0.18 8.42
CA TYR A 28 -9.59 0.02 7.04
C TYR A 28 -9.31 -1.39 6.52
N ASP A 29 -10.17 -1.87 5.62
CA ASP A 29 -9.88 -3.10 4.90
C ASP A 29 -8.75 -2.90 3.86
N PHE A 30 -8.16 -4.00 3.43
CA PHE A 30 -7.05 -4.01 2.48
C PHE A 30 -7.35 -3.24 1.19
N LYS A 31 -8.55 -3.41 0.60
CA LYS A 31 -8.90 -2.76 -0.67
C LYS A 31 -9.01 -1.25 -0.51
N THR A 32 -9.58 -0.81 0.61
CA THR A 32 -9.68 0.62 0.94
C THR A 32 -8.30 1.25 1.04
N VAL A 33 -7.37 0.62 1.77
CA VAL A 33 -5.98 1.14 1.90
C VAL A 33 -5.27 1.14 0.56
N VAL A 34 -5.36 0.07 -0.23
CA VAL A 34 -4.75 0.00 -1.58
C VAL A 34 -5.30 1.10 -2.49
N SER A 35 -6.61 1.32 -2.48
CA SER A 35 -7.25 2.37 -3.29
C SER A 35 -6.76 3.77 -2.91
N GLN A 36 -6.78 4.08 -1.62
CA GLN A 36 -6.34 5.38 -1.10
C GLN A 36 -4.85 5.63 -1.40
N LEU A 37 -4.01 4.63 -1.17
CA LEU A 37 -2.58 4.73 -1.47
C LEU A 37 -2.31 4.86 -2.96
N THR A 38 -3.07 4.16 -3.82
CA THR A 38 -2.97 4.31 -5.28
C THR A 38 -3.31 5.72 -5.70
N ALA A 39 -4.42 6.29 -5.19
CA ALA A 39 -4.82 7.66 -5.48
C ALA A 39 -3.77 8.68 -5.02
N LEU A 40 -3.16 8.47 -3.85
CA LEU A 40 -2.08 9.30 -3.35
C LEU A 40 -0.85 9.24 -4.24
N LEU A 41 -0.36 8.03 -4.54
CA LEU A 41 0.86 7.83 -5.32
C LEU A 41 0.74 8.47 -6.70
N ARG A 42 -0.43 8.43 -7.34
CA ARG A 42 -0.66 9.08 -8.64
C ARG A 42 -0.40 10.59 -8.65
N ARG A 43 -0.51 11.26 -7.50
CA ARG A 43 -0.29 12.72 -7.38
C ARG A 43 1.19 13.10 -7.46
N PHE A 44 2.08 12.17 -7.11
CA PHE A 44 3.51 12.44 -6.95
C PHE A 44 4.39 11.45 -7.73
N ALA A 45 3.80 10.44 -8.37
CA ALA A 45 4.49 9.43 -9.15
C ALA A 45 5.20 10.04 -10.38
N SER A 46 6.33 9.43 -10.74
CA SER A 46 6.94 9.64 -12.05
C SER A 46 6.02 9.11 -13.16
N THR A 47 6.21 9.62 -14.38
CA THR A 47 5.44 9.19 -15.56
C THR A 47 5.52 7.67 -15.78
N ASP A 48 6.67 7.06 -15.46
CA ASP A 48 6.90 5.62 -15.61
C ASP A 48 6.03 4.76 -14.67
N ALA A 49 5.65 5.28 -13.50
CA ALA A 49 4.83 4.57 -12.53
C ALA A 49 3.31 4.74 -12.76
N LEU A 50 2.88 5.70 -13.58
CA LEU A 50 1.47 5.97 -13.83
C LEU A 50 0.71 4.78 -14.46
N PRO A 51 1.24 4.08 -15.48
CA PRO A 51 0.56 2.92 -16.05
C PRO A 51 0.25 1.82 -15.01
N LEU A 52 1.20 1.57 -14.11
CA LEU A 52 1.04 0.61 -13.02
C LEU A 52 -0.07 1.03 -12.06
N LEU A 53 -0.07 2.29 -11.64
CA LEU A 53 -1.09 2.82 -10.73
C LEU A 53 -2.49 2.87 -11.37
N ASP A 54 -2.57 3.11 -12.68
CA ASP A 54 -3.83 3.01 -13.43
C ASP A 54 -4.37 1.58 -13.48
N ASP A 55 -3.50 0.59 -13.71
CA ASP A 55 -3.88 -0.83 -13.73
C ASP A 55 -4.32 -1.31 -12.33
N ILE A 56 -3.64 -0.89 -11.25
CA ILE A 56 -4.07 -1.15 -9.86
C ILE A 56 -5.46 -0.56 -9.59
N ALA A 57 -5.69 0.71 -9.98
CA ALA A 57 -6.99 1.36 -9.82
C ALA A 57 -8.10 0.70 -10.67
N ARG A 58 -7.76 0.17 -11.85
CA ARG A 58 -8.69 -0.63 -12.67
C ARG A 58 -9.01 -1.95 -11.97
N TYR A 59 -8.01 -2.65 -11.45
CA TYR A 59 -8.20 -3.93 -10.77
C TYR A 59 -9.11 -3.81 -9.54
N GLY A 60 -8.98 -2.72 -8.75
CA GLY A 60 -9.87 -2.48 -7.61
C GLY A 60 -11.36 -2.37 -7.99
N ARG A 61 -11.66 -1.90 -9.20
CA ARG A 61 -13.04 -1.76 -9.73
C ARG A 61 -13.53 -3.03 -10.41
N GLN A 62 -12.65 -3.69 -11.16
CA GLN A 62 -12.94 -4.89 -11.92
C GLN A 62 -11.76 -5.87 -11.79
N PRO A 63 -11.76 -6.71 -10.75
CA PRO A 63 -10.70 -7.70 -10.54
C PRO A 63 -10.69 -8.70 -11.69
N ASP A 64 -9.51 -8.92 -12.26
CA ASP A 64 -9.27 -9.82 -13.37
C ASP A 64 -7.89 -10.47 -13.22
N GLU A 65 -7.80 -11.77 -13.46
CA GLU A 65 -6.57 -12.52 -13.21
C GLU A 65 -5.45 -12.13 -14.18
N MET A 66 -5.76 -11.89 -15.46
CA MET A 66 -4.76 -11.41 -16.42
C MET A 66 -4.25 -10.02 -16.05
N LEU A 67 -5.13 -9.15 -15.55
CA LEU A 67 -4.78 -7.84 -15.02
C LEU A 67 -3.89 -7.95 -13.77
N ARG A 68 -4.18 -8.88 -12.86
CA ARG A 68 -3.36 -9.12 -11.66
C ARG A 68 -1.91 -9.46 -12.04
N TRP A 69 -1.74 -10.35 -13.02
CA TRP A 69 -0.42 -10.70 -13.54
C TRP A 69 0.27 -9.57 -14.29
N ARG A 70 -0.48 -8.79 -15.08
CA ARG A 70 0.05 -7.60 -15.77
C ARG A 70 0.58 -6.56 -14.77
N ILE A 71 -0.12 -6.33 -13.66
CA ILE A 71 0.32 -5.45 -12.57
C ILE A 71 1.65 -5.96 -11.99
N PHE A 72 1.76 -7.26 -11.75
CA PHE A 72 2.99 -7.86 -11.22
C PHE A 72 4.18 -7.70 -12.18
N GLU A 73 3.99 -7.93 -13.48
CA GLU A 73 5.05 -7.77 -14.47
C GLU A 73 5.53 -6.33 -14.59
N GLN A 74 4.61 -5.35 -14.61
CA GLN A 74 4.97 -3.93 -14.59
C GLN A 74 5.71 -3.53 -13.31
N ALA A 75 5.30 -4.08 -12.16
CA ALA A 75 5.98 -3.83 -10.89
C ALA A 75 7.39 -4.42 -10.85
N LYS A 76 7.61 -5.56 -11.50
CA LYS A 76 8.94 -6.17 -11.65
C LYS A 76 9.87 -5.31 -12.50
N GLU A 77 9.34 -4.69 -13.56
CA GLU A 77 10.09 -3.74 -14.41
C GLU A 77 10.39 -2.42 -13.68
N LEU A 78 9.41 -1.87 -12.96
CA LEU A 78 9.57 -0.63 -12.19
C LEU A 78 10.48 -0.80 -10.97
N GLY A 79 10.46 -1.99 -10.36
CA GLY A 79 11.19 -2.34 -9.15
C GLY A 79 10.32 -2.35 -7.90
N PHE A 80 10.39 -3.44 -7.14
CA PHE A 80 9.65 -3.63 -5.87
C PHE A 80 10.15 -2.76 -4.71
N ASN A 81 11.29 -2.08 -4.88
CA ASN A 81 11.81 -1.09 -3.92
C ASN A 81 11.19 0.30 -4.10
N THR A 82 10.28 0.48 -5.06
CA THR A 82 9.47 1.68 -5.20
C THR A 82 8.14 1.53 -4.44
N PRO A 83 7.51 2.61 -3.95
CA PRO A 83 6.20 2.49 -3.29
C PRO A 83 5.13 1.86 -4.20
N ALA A 84 5.13 2.22 -5.49
CA ALA A 84 4.18 1.68 -6.47
C ALA A 84 4.44 0.19 -6.75
N GLY A 85 5.71 -0.21 -6.89
CA GLY A 85 6.09 -1.62 -7.06
C GLY A 85 5.77 -2.48 -5.84
N ALA A 86 6.03 -1.96 -4.63
CA ALA A 86 5.64 -2.63 -3.39
C ALA A 86 4.12 -2.78 -3.28
N LEU A 87 3.36 -1.71 -3.56
CA LEU A 87 1.89 -1.77 -3.56
C LEU A 87 1.34 -2.81 -4.54
N ALA A 88 1.92 -2.87 -5.74
CA ALA A 88 1.56 -3.86 -6.75
C ALA A 88 1.86 -5.30 -6.30
N LEU A 89 3.01 -5.53 -5.67
CA LEU A 89 3.39 -6.84 -5.13
C LEU A 89 2.45 -7.28 -4.00
N SER A 90 2.10 -6.34 -3.11
CA SER A 90 1.11 -6.56 -2.06
C SER A 90 -0.25 -6.99 -2.64
N LEU A 91 -0.74 -6.30 -3.68
CA LEU A 91 -1.97 -6.65 -4.40
C LEU A 91 -1.86 -8.03 -5.07
N PHE A 92 -0.74 -8.33 -5.72
CA PHE A 92 -0.52 -9.62 -6.36
C PHE A 92 -0.59 -10.75 -5.34
N TRP A 93 0.03 -10.60 -4.17
CA TRP A 93 -0.01 -11.60 -3.09
C TRP A 93 -1.30 -11.61 -2.27
N SER A 94 -2.22 -10.66 -2.47
CA SER A 94 -3.46 -10.64 -1.68
C SER A 94 -4.43 -11.74 -2.08
N GLN A 95 -4.29 -12.31 -3.28
CA GLN A 95 -5.16 -13.35 -3.81
C GLN A 95 -4.56 -14.04 -5.04
N GLY A 96 -5.09 -15.22 -5.36
CA GLY A 96 -4.69 -15.98 -6.55
C GLY A 96 -3.36 -16.71 -6.38
N SER A 97 -2.96 -17.41 -7.43
CA SER A 97 -1.72 -18.18 -7.45
C SER A 97 -0.51 -17.27 -7.74
N MET A 98 0.63 -17.57 -7.12
CA MET A 98 1.95 -17.04 -7.48
C MET A 98 2.59 -17.79 -8.64
N SER A 99 2.06 -18.95 -9.01
CA SER A 99 2.50 -19.69 -10.19
C SER A 99 1.58 -19.37 -11.39
N PRO A 100 2.14 -19.31 -12.61
CA PRO A 100 1.36 -19.16 -13.83
C PRO A 100 0.27 -20.24 -13.98
N PRO A 101 -0.79 -19.98 -14.77
CA PRO A 101 -1.93 -20.90 -14.94
C PRO A 101 -1.56 -22.32 -15.39
N ASP A 102 -0.45 -22.48 -16.12
CA ASP A 102 0.01 -23.76 -16.66
C ASP A 102 0.80 -24.61 -15.63
N LEU A 103 1.01 -24.10 -14.43
CA LEU A 103 1.73 -24.77 -13.34
C LEU A 103 0.82 -25.06 -12.15
N GLU A 104 1.26 -25.95 -11.27
CA GLU A 104 0.56 -26.22 -10.01
C GLU A 104 0.42 -24.93 -9.19
N PRO A 105 -0.78 -24.61 -8.67
CA PRO A 105 -1.02 -23.37 -7.95
C PRO A 105 -0.19 -23.28 -6.66
N VAL A 106 0.53 -22.18 -6.49
CA VAL A 106 1.30 -21.88 -5.28
C VAL A 106 0.73 -20.62 -4.65
N TYR A 107 0.27 -20.70 -3.41
CA TYR A 107 -0.32 -19.55 -2.72
C TYR A 107 0.71 -18.84 -1.83
N PRO A 108 0.66 -17.49 -1.75
CA PRO A 108 1.52 -16.74 -0.84
C PRO A 108 1.15 -17.03 0.62
N ASP A 109 2.11 -16.87 1.53
CA ASP A 109 1.77 -16.79 2.95
C ASP A 109 0.79 -15.62 3.17
N PRO A 110 -0.37 -15.84 3.83
CA PRO A 110 -1.41 -14.84 4.00
C PRO A 110 -0.93 -13.51 4.62
N GLN A 111 0.18 -13.53 5.38
CA GLN A 111 0.71 -12.34 6.03
C GLN A 111 1.51 -11.44 5.09
N LEU A 112 2.05 -11.98 3.98
CA LEU A 112 2.98 -11.24 3.11
C LEU A 112 2.34 -10.04 2.43
N SER A 113 1.08 -10.17 1.99
CA SER A 113 0.35 -9.06 1.36
C SER A 113 0.27 -7.85 2.30
N GLN A 114 -0.06 -8.06 3.56
CA GLN A 114 -0.17 -7.01 4.58
C GLN A 114 1.19 -6.44 4.97
N GLN A 115 2.22 -7.28 5.07
CA GLN A 115 3.59 -6.84 5.37
C GLN A 115 4.13 -5.92 4.28
N ILE A 116 3.97 -6.30 3.01
CA ILE A 116 4.41 -5.45 1.89
C ILE A 116 3.54 -4.19 1.77
N LEU A 117 2.24 -4.25 2.09
CA LEU A 117 1.42 -3.04 2.15
C LEU A 117 1.97 -2.04 3.16
N ASN A 118 2.41 -2.50 4.34
CA ASN A 118 3.07 -1.66 5.32
C ASN A 118 4.36 -1.05 4.77
N CYS A 119 5.18 -1.85 4.07
CA CYS A 119 6.37 -1.32 3.40
C CYS A 119 6.02 -0.21 2.40
N ALA A 120 5.00 -0.40 1.57
CA ALA A 120 4.56 0.61 0.61
C ALA A 120 4.09 1.90 1.31
N LEU A 121 3.37 1.80 2.42
CA LEU A 121 2.96 2.96 3.23
C LEU A 121 4.17 3.70 3.83
N VAL A 122 5.13 2.98 4.40
CA VAL A 122 6.36 3.56 4.97
C VAL A 122 7.19 4.24 3.88
N MET A 123 7.41 3.56 2.75
CA MET A 123 8.12 4.14 1.60
C MET A 123 7.44 5.42 1.11
N SER A 124 6.09 5.46 1.10
CA SER A 124 5.32 6.64 0.71
C SER A 124 5.47 7.79 1.72
N ALA A 125 5.43 7.48 3.02
CA ALA A 125 5.67 8.48 4.07
C ALA A 125 7.09 9.09 3.94
N CYS A 126 8.11 8.27 3.67
CA CYS A 126 9.48 8.72 3.44
C CYS A 126 9.65 9.60 2.19
N GLN A 127 8.75 9.49 1.20
CA GLN A 127 8.75 10.40 0.04
C GLN A 127 8.14 11.77 0.36
N LEU A 128 7.29 11.86 1.39
CA LEU A 128 6.61 13.09 1.77
C LEU A 128 7.46 13.95 2.73
N SER A 129 8.34 13.32 3.53
CA SER A 129 9.21 14.03 4.46
C SER A 129 10.41 13.18 4.90
N GLU A 130 11.53 13.84 5.21
CA GLU A 130 12.71 13.21 5.84
C GLU A 130 12.45 12.83 7.31
N SER A 131 11.46 13.43 7.97
CA SER A 131 11.02 13.05 9.32
C SER A 131 9.93 11.99 9.23
N PRO A 132 10.12 10.77 9.78
CA PRO A 132 9.12 9.70 9.72
C PRO A 132 7.75 10.11 10.28
N THR A 133 7.75 10.81 11.43
CA THR A 133 6.51 11.31 12.05
C THR A 133 5.79 12.31 11.15
N GLU A 134 6.53 13.22 10.53
CA GLU A 134 5.96 14.21 9.62
C GLU A 134 5.47 13.57 8.32
N GLY A 135 6.21 12.60 7.78
CA GLY A 135 5.81 11.83 6.60
C GLY A 135 4.50 11.07 6.81
N VAL A 136 4.35 10.40 7.96
CA VAL A 136 3.08 9.71 8.32
C VAL A 136 1.95 10.71 8.55
N ARG A 137 2.23 11.87 9.15
CA ARG A 137 1.24 12.94 9.31
C ARG A 137 0.72 13.44 7.96
N LEU A 138 1.62 13.69 7.00
CA LEU A 138 1.27 14.12 5.65
C LEU A 138 0.52 13.03 4.86
N LEU A 139 0.95 11.78 5.02
CA LEU A 139 0.26 10.61 4.47
C LEU A 139 -1.21 10.59 4.92
N PHE A 140 -1.45 10.71 6.22
CA PHE A 140 -2.81 10.75 6.77
C PHE A 140 -3.63 11.93 6.28
N SER A 141 -3.05 13.14 6.22
CA SER A 141 -3.78 14.30 5.69
C SER A 141 -4.19 14.10 4.24
N HIS A 142 -3.31 13.57 3.39
CA HIS A 142 -3.66 13.35 2.00
C HIS A 142 -4.72 12.26 1.79
N ILE A 143 -4.71 11.24 2.63
CA ILE A 143 -5.72 10.18 2.57
C ILE A 143 -7.08 10.68 3.10
N ALA A 144 -7.08 11.53 4.13
CA ALA A 144 -8.29 12.18 4.63
C ALA A 144 -8.87 13.19 3.62
N ASP A 145 -8.01 14.01 2.98
CA ASP A 145 -8.41 15.01 1.98
C ASP A 145 -8.88 14.38 0.66
N GLY A 146 -8.45 13.15 0.38
CA GLY A 146 -8.92 12.34 -0.76
C GLY A 146 -10.19 11.53 -0.49
N GLY A 147 -10.87 11.79 0.63
CA GLY A 147 -12.06 11.05 1.07
C GLY A 147 -13.30 11.31 0.20
N LEU A 148 -13.61 10.34 -0.65
CA LEU A 148 -14.84 10.14 -1.47
C LEU A 148 -15.22 11.25 -2.47
#